data_AF-A0AA85K9Y2-F1
#
_entry.id   AF-A0AA85K9Y2-F1
#
_cell.length_a   1.000
_cell.length_b   1.000
_cell.length_c   1.000
_cell.angle_alpha   90.00
_cell.angle_beta   90.00
_cell.angle_gamma   90.00
#
_symmetry.space_group_name_H-M   'P 1'
#
loop_
_entity.id
_entity.type
_entity.pdbx_description
1 polymer ?
#
loop_
_entity_poly.entity_id
_entity_poly.type
_entity_poly.pdbx_seq_one_letter_code
_entity_poly.pdbx_strand_id
1 'polypeptide(L)'
;MLASSRFNLETATEEPRVENKLTLCFNPTRTISSIASKISGLNADNLFHQKDFDSSAVDLIQLFLNRLDSPVCLIAHNGLRFDFPLLKAQIMSVKGKNYNLNDCTNAPIICTDTLHLFREFASQLSGTNSDDSGFISTDDQSASPVPISHSSPKKLANTTTTTTTNKHSFHLADVYERVFGEKHKNAHSAEGDCRAMLRLIQYLGSPAIDWLQSHYQNFNSLAPMYTLPASNSSRLSLSSSIFPYQRTTQSYLDSRVDNTTSLFDDLQLE
;
A
#
# COMPACT_ATOMS: atom_id res chain seq x y z
N MET A 1 -5.16 -7.57 2.71
CA MET A 1 -4.05 -7.80 3.67
C MET A 1 -3.65 -9.26 3.58
N LEU A 2 -2.36 -9.51 3.36
CA LEU A 2 -1.73 -10.82 3.43
C LEU A 2 -0.65 -10.73 4.51
N ALA A 3 -0.65 -11.64 5.46
CA ALA A 3 0.25 -11.60 6.62
C ALA A 3 0.97 -12.95 6.77
N SER A 4 2.30 -12.88 6.86
CA SER A 4 3.20 -13.99 7.15
C SER A 4 4.12 -13.58 8.30
N SER A 5 4.63 -14.53 9.07
CA SER A 5 5.59 -14.21 10.14
C SER A 5 6.98 -13.90 9.56
N ARG A 6 7.80 -13.16 10.32
CA ARG A 6 9.22 -12.94 9.99
C ARG A 6 9.94 -14.28 9.74
N PHE A 7 9.78 -15.22 10.67
CA PHE A 7 10.36 -16.56 10.59
C PHE A 7 10.01 -17.27 9.28
N ASN A 8 8.75 -17.21 8.84
CA ASN A 8 8.35 -17.80 7.56
C ASN A 8 9.01 -17.11 6.37
N LEU A 9 9.17 -15.78 6.39
CA LEU A 9 9.83 -15.05 5.30
C LEU A 9 11.34 -15.31 5.23
N GLU A 10 11.99 -15.58 6.36
CA GLU A 10 13.43 -15.87 6.43
C GLU A 10 13.77 -17.33 6.10
N THR A 11 12.85 -18.27 6.34
CA THR A 11 13.06 -19.71 6.16
C THR A 11 12.44 -20.31 4.90
N ALA A 12 11.45 -19.65 4.27
CA ALA A 12 10.76 -20.20 3.12
C ALA A 12 11.57 -20.03 1.83
N THR A 13 11.82 -21.16 1.15
CA THR A 13 12.43 -21.22 -0.20
C THR A 13 11.45 -20.91 -1.33
N GLU A 14 10.15 -20.86 -1.03
CA GLU A 14 9.03 -20.60 -1.94
C GLU A 14 8.02 -19.63 -1.28
N GLU A 15 6.87 -19.38 -1.90
CA GLU A 15 5.81 -18.54 -1.30
C GLU A 15 5.37 -19.13 0.06
N PRO A 16 5.20 -18.34 1.13
CA PRO A 16 5.00 -18.87 2.48
C PRO A 16 3.70 -19.69 2.58
N ARG A 17 3.78 -20.92 3.10
CA ARG A 17 2.60 -21.79 3.23
C ARG A 17 1.67 -21.37 4.39
N VAL A 18 2.21 -20.78 5.45
CA VAL A 18 1.46 -20.37 6.65
C VAL A 18 1.24 -18.86 6.61
N GLU A 19 0.07 -18.47 6.14
CA GLU A 19 -0.35 -17.08 5.95
C GLU A 19 -1.74 -16.85 6.55
N ASN A 20 -1.99 -15.65 7.07
CA ASN A 20 -3.31 -15.13 7.39
C ASN A 20 -3.73 -14.13 6.31
N LYS A 21 -5.00 -14.14 5.90
CA LYS A 21 -5.52 -13.26 4.84
C LYS A 21 -6.84 -12.60 5.21
N LEU A 22 -6.94 -11.31 4.92
CA LEU A 22 -8.18 -10.54 4.95
C LEU A 22 -8.30 -9.74 3.64
N THR A 23 -9.29 -10.11 2.82
CA THR A 23 -9.62 -9.44 1.55
C THR A 23 -11.09 -9.05 1.59
N LEU A 24 -11.38 -7.76 1.40
CA LEU A 24 -12.72 -7.19 1.46
C LEU A 24 -12.94 -6.29 0.25
N CYS A 25 -14.12 -6.38 -0.37
CA CYS A 25 -14.57 -5.43 -1.39
C CYS A 25 -15.43 -4.35 -0.73
N PHE A 26 -15.26 -3.10 -1.13
CA PHE A 26 -16.01 -1.97 -0.57
C PHE A 26 -16.74 -1.20 -1.67
N ASN A 27 -18.00 -0.87 -1.44
CA ASN A 27 -18.70 0.15 -2.20
C ASN A 27 -18.22 1.54 -1.73
N PRO A 28 -17.56 2.35 -2.58
CA PRO A 28 -16.95 3.61 -2.15
C PRO A 28 -17.96 4.75 -1.89
N THR A 29 -19.26 4.52 -2.12
CA THR A 29 -20.35 5.52 -2.03
C THR A 29 -20.10 6.81 -2.83
N ARG A 30 -19.22 6.76 -3.83
CA ARG A 30 -18.84 7.85 -4.74
C ARG A 30 -18.45 7.26 -6.09
N THR A 31 -18.48 8.08 -7.14
CA THR A 31 -18.09 7.67 -8.50
C THR A 31 -16.65 7.16 -8.55
N ILE A 32 -16.45 5.95 -9.06
CA ILE A 32 -15.14 5.39 -9.41
C ILE A 32 -14.73 5.99 -10.75
N SER A 33 -13.48 6.48 -10.88
CA SER A 33 -13.02 7.02 -12.16
C SER A 33 -12.89 5.91 -13.21
N SER A 34 -13.10 6.24 -14.49
CA SER A 34 -13.01 5.29 -15.59
C SER A 34 -11.64 4.59 -15.65
N ILE A 35 -10.57 5.30 -15.32
CA ILE A 35 -9.21 4.75 -15.25
C ILE A 35 -9.10 3.75 -14.09
N ALA A 36 -9.53 4.12 -12.87
CA ALA A 36 -9.48 3.23 -11.70
C ALA A 36 -10.34 1.97 -11.90
N SER A 37 -11.50 2.12 -12.56
CA SER A 37 -12.37 1.00 -12.89
C SER A 37 -11.74 0.07 -13.94
N LYS A 38 -11.14 0.63 -14.99
CA LYS A 38 -10.46 -0.15 -16.04
C LYS A 38 -9.26 -0.96 -15.52
N ILE A 39 -8.47 -0.40 -14.60
CA ILE A 39 -7.29 -1.11 -14.07
C ILE A 39 -7.68 -2.19 -13.05
N SER A 40 -8.64 -1.93 -12.16
CA SER A 40 -9.00 -2.85 -11.06
C SER A 40 -10.09 -3.86 -11.43
N GLY A 41 -10.83 -3.64 -12.51
CA GLY A 41 -12.05 -4.38 -12.84
C GLY A 41 -13.25 -4.06 -11.93
N LEU A 42 -13.10 -3.16 -10.95
CA LEU A 42 -14.16 -2.78 -10.02
C LEU A 42 -14.99 -1.61 -10.56
N ASN A 43 -16.31 -1.68 -10.43
CA ASN A 43 -17.23 -0.64 -10.90
C ASN A 43 -18.45 -0.54 -9.96
N ALA A 44 -19.35 0.40 -10.25
CA ALA A 44 -20.54 0.61 -9.42
C ALA A 44 -21.47 -0.62 -9.38
N ASP A 45 -21.52 -1.40 -10.46
CA ASP A 45 -22.43 -2.53 -10.61
C ASP A 45 -21.96 -3.74 -9.82
N ASN A 46 -20.69 -4.15 -9.97
CA ASN A 46 -20.13 -5.29 -9.26
C ASN A 46 -19.82 -5.01 -7.77
N LEU A 47 -19.75 -3.74 -7.37
CA LEU A 47 -19.71 -3.31 -5.98
C LEU A 47 -21.08 -2.93 -5.39
N PHE A 48 -22.17 -3.00 -6.14
CA PHE A 48 -23.49 -2.50 -5.71
C PHE A 48 -23.96 -3.14 -4.39
N HIS A 49 -23.84 -4.47 -4.28
CA HIS A 49 -24.21 -5.25 -3.10
C HIS A 49 -23.10 -5.35 -2.03
N GLN A 50 -21.97 -4.65 -2.21
CA GLN A 50 -20.91 -4.61 -1.21
C GLN A 50 -21.19 -3.52 -0.17
N LYS A 51 -20.68 -3.73 1.04
CA LYS A 51 -20.75 -2.74 2.12
C LYS A 51 -19.79 -1.58 1.84
N ASP A 52 -20.03 -0.41 2.40
CA ASP A 52 -19.03 0.65 2.43
C ASP A 52 -17.99 0.43 3.55
N PHE A 53 -16.91 1.21 3.52
CA PHE A 53 -15.91 1.21 4.59
C PHE A 53 -16.53 1.88 5.83
N ASP A 54 -16.96 1.06 6.79
CA ASP A 54 -17.68 1.47 8.00
C ASP A 54 -16.91 1.15 9.28
N SER A 55 -17.53 1.37 10.44
CA SER A 55 -16.94 1.05 11.74
C SER A 55 -16.60 -0.44 11.89
N SER A 56 -17.44 -1.35 11.36
CA SER A 56 -17.23 -2.80 11.43
C SER A 56 -16.07 -3.27 10.55
N ALA A 57 -15.80 -2.60 9.43
CA ALA A 57 -14.63 -2.87 8.60
C ALA A 57 -13.33 -2.57 9.36
N VAL A 58 -13.31 -1.51 10.17
CA VAL A 58 -12.17 -1.22 11.06
C VAL A 58 -12.05 -2.24 12.18
N ASP A 59 -13.17 -2.70 12.76
CA ASP A 59 -13.14 -3.75 13.78
C ASP A 59 -12.62 -5.08 13.23
N LEU A 60 -12.97 -5.45 11.99
CA LEU A 60 -12.40 -6.61 11.30
C LEU A 60 -10.88 -6.49 11.10
N ILE A 61 -10.39 -5.30 10.72
CA ILE A 61 -8.95 -5.03 10.59
C ILE A 61 -8.26 -5.14 11.96
N GLN A 62 -8.83 -4.52 13.00
CA GLN A 62 -8.26 -4.57 14.36
C GLN A 62 -8.24 -6.00 14.93
N LEU A 63 -9.31 -6.78 14.73
CA LEU A 63 -9.36 -8.18 15.13
C LEU A 63 -8.37 -9.03 14.34
N PHE A 64 -8.18 -8.78 13.04
CA PHE A 64 -7.17 -9.46 12.23
C PHE A 64 -5.75 -9.17 12.74
N LEU A 65 -5.42 -7.91 13.03
CA LEU A 65 -4.13 -7.49 13.59
C LEU A 65 -3.88 -8.13 14.97
N ASN A 66 -4.91 -8.22 15.82
CA ASN A 66 -4.82 -8.87 17.13
C ASN A 66 -4.57 -10.40 17.06
N ARG A 67 -4.65 -11.02 15.88
CA ARG A 67 -4.31 -12.44 15.66
C ARG A 67 -2.90 -12.66 15.14
N LEU A 68 -2.15 -11.59 14.87
CA LEU A 68 -0.76 -11.64 14.41
C LEU A 68 0.20 -11.54 15.60
N ASP A 69 1.42 -12.03 15.39
CA ASP A 69 2.50 -11.93 16.35
C ASP A 69 3.10 -10.51 16.34
N SER A 70 3.50 -10.02 17.51
CA SER A 70 3.99 -8.65 17.70
C SER A 70 5.53 -8.58 17.55
N PRO A 71 6.11 -7.51 16.96
CA PRO A 71 5.46 -6.31 16.42
C PRO A 71 4.91 -6.50 15.01
N VAL A 72 3.74 -5.91 14.74
CA VAL A 72 3.08 -6.00 13.43
C VAL A 72 3.46 -4.80 12.53
N CYS A 73 3.99 -5.10 11.34
CA CYS A 73 4.35 -4.11 10.33
C CYS A 73 3.46 -4.20 9.07
N LEU A 74 2.84 -3.09 8.69
CA LEU A 74 2.12 -2.94 7.42
C LEU A 74 3.09 -2.60 6.29
N ILE A 75 3.05 -3.39 5.22
CA ILE A 75 3.91 -3.21 4.04
C ILE A 75 3.03 -2.89 2.84
N ALA A 76 3.35 -1.81 2.12
CA ALA A 76 2.68 -1.41 0.89
C ALA A 76 3.65 -0.74 -0.09
N HIS A 77 3.30 -0.68 -1.36
CA HIS A 77 4.16 -0.14 -2.42
C HIS A 77 3.75 1.29 -2.78
N ASN A 78 4.63 2.27 -2.55
CA ASN A 78 4.30 3.70 -2.49
C ASN A 78 3.27 4.02 -1.36
N GLY A 79 3.21 3.15 -0.35
CA GLY A 79 2.24 3.19 0.75
C GLY A 79 2.29 4.46 1.59
N LEU A 80 3.47 5.05 1.82
CA LEU A 80 3.61 6.30 2.58
C LEU A 80 2.98 7.51 1.86
N ARG A 81 2.77 7.41 0.54
CA ARG A 81 2.14 8.46 -0.27
C ARG A 81 0.72 8.10 -0.72
N PHE A 82 0.26 6.88 -0.47
CA PHE A 82 -1.03 6.39 -0.94
C PHE A 82 -1.79 5.57 0.12
N ASP A 83 -1.47 4.29 0.28
CA ASP A 83 -2.26 3.34 1.08
C ASP A 83 -2.40 3.75 2.54
N PHE A 84 -1.31 4.13 3.20
CA PHE A 84 -1.35 4.42 4.64
C PHE A 84 -2.08 5.74 4.95
N PRO A 85 -1.81 6.88 4.26
CA PRO A 85 -2.61 8.09 4.42
C PRO A 85 -4.10 7.89 4.07
N LEU A 86 -4.41 7.08 3.04
CA LEU A 86 -5.79 6.79 2.65
C LEU A 86 -6.51 5.95 3.71
N LEU A 87 -5.88 4.89 4.19
CA LEU A 87 -6.41 4.04 5.25
C LEU A 87 -6.63 4.82 6.55
N LYS A 88 -5.66 5.67 6.95
CA LYS A 88 -5.80 6.55 8.12
C LYS A 88 -6.97 7.53 7.95
N ALA A 89 -7.14 8.13 6.77
CA ALA A 89 -8.29 9.00 6.46
C ALA A 89 -9.65 8.26 6.57
N GLN A 90 -9.75 7.04 6.02
CA GLN A 90 -10.98 6.24 6.09
C GLN A 90 -11.30 5.83 7.53
N ILE A 91 -10.32 5.32 8.29
CA ILE A 91 -10.47 4.97 9.71
C ILE A 91 -10.94 6.18 10.52
N MET A 92 -10.29 7.34 10.36
CA MET A 92 -10.67 8.57 11.05
C MET A 92 -12.09 9.03 10.70
N SER A 93 -12.61 8.69 9.51
CA SER A 93 -13.98 9.04 9.09
C SER A 93 -15.08 8.21 9.76
N VAL A 94 -14.76 7.04 10.33
CA VAL A 94 -15.74 6.08 10.89
C VAL A 94 -15.48 5.68 12.35
N LYS A 95 -14.28 5.92 12.88
CA LYS A 95 -13.93 5.74 14.31
C LYS A 95 -13.49 7.06 14.98
N GLY A 96 -13.37 8.15 14.24
CA GLY A 96 -12.94 9.45 14.74
C GLY A 96 -11.42 9.65 14.77
N LYS A 97 -11.00 10.91 14.95
CA LYS A 97 -9.59 11.34 14.80
C LYS A 97 -8.62 10.69 15.79
N ASN A 98 -9.12 10.31 16.97
CA ASN A 98 -8.32 9.78 18.08
C ASN A 98 -8.19 8.24 18.03
N TYR A 99 -8.76 7.58 17.02
CA TYR A 99 -8.65 6.13 16.88
C TYR A 99 -7.25 5.74 16.38
N ASN A 100 -6.63 4.80 17.09
CA ASN A 100 -5.33 4.24 16.80
C ASN A 100 -5.46 2.76 16.49
N LEU A 101 -4.77 2.29 15.45
CA LEU A 101 -4.55 0.86 15.23
C LEU A 101 -3.34 0.42 16.06
N ASN A 102 -3.56 -0.56 16.93
CA ASN A 102 -2.52 -1.19 17.75
C ASN A 102 -2.50 -2.70 17.48
N ASP A 103 -1.46 -3.41 17.93
CA ASP A 103 -1.41 -4.87 17.90
C ASP A 103 -1.98 -5.53 19.16
N CYS A 104 -1.85 -6.86 19.26
CA CYS A 104 -2.32 -7.67 20.40
C CYS A 104 -1.67 -7.30 21.76
N THR A 105 -0.51 -6.62 21.75
CA THR A 105 0.18 -6.11 22.96
C THR A 105 -0.20 -4.67 23.29
N ASN A 106 -1.12 -4.07 22.52
CA ASN A 106 -1.47 -2.65 22.52
C ASN A 106 -0.32 -1.73 22.07
N ALA A 107 0.72 -2.25 21.40
CA ALA A 107 1.76 -1.45 20.78
C ALA A 107 1.24 -0.82 19.46
N PRO A 108 1.68 0.39 19.06
CA PRO A 108 1.26 1.00 17.81
C PRO A 108 1.68 0.16 16.60
N ILE A 109 0.77 -0.01 15.64
CA ILE A 109 1.12 -0.63 14.35
C ILE A 109 2.18 0.22 13.64
N ILE A 110 3.25 -0.42 13.16
CA ILE A 110 4.27 0.22 12.34
C ILE A 110 4.01 -0.05 10.85
N CYS A 111 4.59 0.75 9.97
CA CYS A 111 4.42 0.62 8.53
C CYS A 111 5.66 1.05 7.74
N THR A 112 5.84 0.48 6.55
CA THR A 112 7.00 0.72 5.68
C THR A 112 6.64 0.59 4.20
N ASP A 113 7.48 1.14 3.32
CA ASP A 113 7.18 1.37 1.91
C ASP A 113 8.17 0.67 0.98
N THR A 114 7.68 -0.31 0.21
CA THR A 114 8.53 -1.11 -0.69
C THR A 114 9.08 -0.31 -1.86
N LEU A 115 8.53 0.88 -2.19
CA LEU A 115 9.13 1.75 -3.20
C LEU A 115 10.49 2.28 -2.76
N HIS A 116 10.70 2.50 -1.45
CA HIS A 116 11.99 2.90 -0.92
C HIS A 116 12.96 1.72 -0.85
N LEU A 117 12.51 0.56 -0.33
CA LEU A 117 13.25 -0.70 -0.35
C LEU A 117 13.77 -1.02 -1.77
N PHE A 118 12.88 -1.07 -2.78
CA PHE A 118 13.26 -1.45 -4.13
C PHE A 118 14.22 -0.46 -4.80
N ARG A 119 14.22 0.81 -4.40
CA ARG A 119 15.20 1.80 -4.88
C ARG A 119 16.57 1.60 -4.26
N GLU A 120 16.65 1.17 -3.00
CA GLU A 120 17.91 0.87 -2.33
C GLU A 120 18.53 -0.42 -2.89
N PHE A 121 17.72 -1.46 -3.07
CA PHE A 121 18.14 -2.74 -3.65
C PHE A 121 18.06 -2.78 -5.20
N ALA A 122 18.10 -1.62 -5.87
CA ALA A 122 17.90 -1.51 -7.31
C ALA A 122 18.89 -2.32 -8.16
N SER A 123 20.12 -2.52 -7.70
CA SER A 123 21.15 -3.31 -8.36
C SER A 123 20.94 -4.83 -8.25
N GLN A 124 20.21 -5.29 -7.23
CA GLN A 124 19.81 -6.69 -7.09
C GLN A 124 18.51 -6.96 -7.89
N LEU A 125 17.66 -5.94 -8.03
CA LEU A 125 16.41 -6.00 -8.78
C LEU A 125 16.56 -5.73 -10.28
N SER A 126 17.77 -5.52 -10.81
CA SER A 126 17.98 -5.25 -12.24
C SER A 126 17.78 -6.48 -13.14
N GLY A 127 17.68 -7.67 -12.55
CA GLY A 127 17.75 -8.95 -13.25
C GLY A 127 19.21 -9.37 -13.49
N THR A 128 19.44 -10.67 -13.66
CA THR A 128 20.74 -11.21 -14.05
C THR A 128 21.01 -10.87 -15.52
N ASN A 129 21.90 -9.90 -15.78
CA ASN A 129 22.51 -9.77 -17.10
C ASN A 129 23.33 -11.05 -17.35
N SER A 130 22.94 -11.86 -18.33
CA SER A 130 23.59 -13.13 -18.70
C SER A 130 24.96 -12.97 -19.38
N ASP A 131 25.44 -11.74 -19.48
CA ASP A 131 26.41 -11.32 -20.49
C ASP A 131 27.76 -10.89 -19.88
N ASP A 132 27.94 -10.99 -18.56
CA ASP A 132 29.25 -10.85 -17.93
C ASP A 132 30.05 -12.17 -18.01
N SER A 133 30.36 -12.58 -19.24
CA SER A 133 31.38 -13.59 -19.48
C SER A 133 32.74 -13.00 -19.12
N GLY A 134 33.15 -13.15 -17.86
CA GLY A 134 34.40 -12.64 -17.31
C GLY A 134 35.63 -13.17 -18.07
N PHE A 135 36.01 -12.47 -19.13
CA PHE A 135 37.22 -12.75 -19.88
C PHE A 135 38.43 -12.20 -19.13
N ILE A 136 39.14 -13.11 -18.45
CA ILE A 136 40.43 -12.82 -17.83
C ILE A 136 41.44 -12.57 -18.95
N SER A 137 41.73 -11.30 -19.22
CA SER A 137 42.88 -10.90 -20.03
C SER A 137 44.04 -10.57 -19.10
N THR A 138 44.92 -11.54 -18.89
CA THR A 138 46.30 -11.28 -18.49
C THR A 138 47.02 -10.58 -19.64
N ASP A 139 47.75 -9.50 -19.37
CA ASP A 139 49.02 -9.21 -20.03
C ASP A 139 49.86 -8.24 -19.20
N ASP A 140 51.17 -8.27 -19.42
CA ASP A 140 52.24 -7.80 -18.52
C ASP A 140 53.23 -6.89 -19.27
N GLN A 141 54.16 -6.24 -18.56
CA GLN A 141 55.25 -5.36 -19.04
C GLN A 141 54.82 -3.94 -19.49
N SER A 142 55.55 -2.83 -19.28
CA SER A 142 56.85 -2.57 -18.62
C SER A 142 56.95 -1.08 -18.19
N ALA A 143 57.80 -0.72 -17.22
CA ALA A 143 58.11 0.68 -16.83
C ALA A 143 59.12 1.34 -17.82
N SER A 144 59.53 2.62 -17.77
CA SER A 144 59.47 3.77 -16.81
C SER A 144 59.92 5.06 -17.57
N PRO A 145 60.14 6.28 -16.99
CA PRO A 145 59.86 6.84 -15.66
C PRO A 145 59.18 8.25 -15.68
N VAL A 146 59.04 8.87 -14.49
CA VAL A 146 58.41 10.19 -14.21
C VAL A 146 59.31 11.40 -14.57
N PRO A 147 58.75 12.62 -14.71
CA PRO A 147 59.21 13.68 -13.80
C PRO A 147 58.08 14.50 -13.13
N ILE A 148 58.35 14.93 -11.90
CA ILE A 148 57.42 15.63 -11.00
C ILE A 148 57.32 17.12 -11.38
N SER A 149 56.14 17.72 -11.30
CA SER A 149 55.97 19.18 -11.28
C SER A 149 54.71 19.58 -10.50
N HIS A 150 54.89 20.39 -9.46
CA HIS A 150 53.81 20.89 -8.60
C HIS A 150 53.18 22.17 -9.17
N SER A 151 51.84 22.26 -9.20
CA SER A 151 51.08 23.48 -8.82
C SER A 151 49.56 23.35 -9.09
N SER A 152 48.79 23.47 -8.01
CA SER A 152 47.45 24.10 -7.83
C SER A 152 46.28 23.90 -8.85
N PRO A 153 45.02 23.94 -8.39
CA PRO A 153 43.94 23.21 -9.03
C PRO A 153 43.41 23.85 -10.33
N LYS A 154 43.52 23.09 -11.44
CA LYS A 154 42.81 23.40 -12.68
C LYS A 154 41.37 22.92 -12.59
N LYS A 155 40.43 23.87 -12.72
CA LYS A 155 38.99 23.67 -12.93
C LYS A 155 38.78 22.76 -14.16
N LEU A 156 38.50 21.48 -13.93
CA LEU A 156 38.44 20.50 -15.03
C LEU A 156 37.12 20.62 -15.80
N ALA A 157 37.26 20.68 -17.12
CA ALA A 157 36.20 20.81 -18.09
C ALA A 157 35.18 19.67 -18.03
N ASN A 158 33.97 19.96 -18.53
CA ASN A 158 32.89 19.02 -18.77
C ASN A 158 33.40 17.78 -19.54
N THR A 159 33.73 16.71 -18.81
CA THR A 159 33.74 15.38 -19.41
C THR A 159 32.28 14.94 -19.43
N THR A 160 31.62 15.17 -20.56
CA THR A 160 30.29 14.60 -20.83
C THR A 160 30.45 13.10 -21.05
N THR A 161 30.73 12.36 -19.98
CA THR A 161 30.41 10.93 -19.94
C THR A 161 28.90 10.87 -20.06
N THR A 162 28.42 10.42 -21.23
CA THR A 162 27.03 10.05 -21.46
C THR A 162 26.70 8.82 -20.61
N THR A 163 26.52 9.04 -19.30
CA THR A 163 25.80 8.09 -18.44
C THR A 163 24.38 8.06 -18.95
N THR A 164 24.09 7.10 -19.83
CA THR A 164 22.76 6.66 -20.18
C THR A 164 22.10 6.14 -18.91
N THR A 165 21.49 7.04 -18.13
CA THR A 165 20.75 6.66 -16.94
C THR A 165 19.48 5.94 -17.41
N ASN A 166 19.60 4.63 -17.62
CA ASN A 166 18.48 3.71 -17.69
C ASN A 166 17.82 3.69 -16.31
N LYS A 167 17.04 4.75 -16.03
CA LYS A 167 16.24 4.86 -14.81
C LYS A 167 15.11 3.85 -14.93
N HIS A 168 15.40 2.63 -14.50
CA HIS A 168 14.43 1.56 -14.43
C HIS A 168 13.19 2.03 -13.66
N SER A 169 12.02 1.68 -14.17
CA SER A 169 10.76 1.97 -13.48
C SER A 169 10.68 1.19 -12.18
N PHE A 170 10.09 1.80 -11.16
CA PHE A 170 9.85 1.18 -9.86
C PHE A 170 8.37 0.94 -9.59
N HIS A 171 7.49 0.98 -10.59
CA HIS A 171 6.13 0.47 -10.40
C HIS A 171 6.19 -1.04 -10.13
N LEU A 172 5.34 -1.53 -9.23
CA LEU A 172 5.35 -2.93 -8.77
C LEU A 172 5.41 -3.96 -9.91
N ALA A 173 4.58 -3.79 -10.95
CA ALA A 173 4.57 -4.69 -12.11
C ALA A 173 5.90 -4.67 -12.89
N ASP A 174 6.50 -3.49 -13.09
CA ASP A 174 7.76 -3.33 -13.82
C ASP A 174 8.97 -3.89 -13.05
N VAL A 175 8.92 -3.90 -11.71
CA VAL A 175 9.92 -4.55 -10.86
C VAL A 175 9.72 -6.07 -10.88
N TYR A 176 8.48 -6.53 -10.73
CA TYR A 176 8.13 -7.95 -10.76
C TYR A 176 8.52 -8.62 -12.09
N GLU A 177 8.15 -8.02 -13.23
CA GLU A 177 8.44 -8.57 -14.56
C GLU A 177 9.94 -8.59 -14.86
N ARG A 178 10.70 -7.61 -14.35
CA ARG A 178 12.17 -7.57 -14.48
C ARG A 178 12.89 -8.63 -13.66
N VAL A 179 12.39 -8.93 -12.46
CA VAL A 179 13.00 -9.90 -11.54
C VAL A 179 12.66 -11.34 -11.94
N PHE A 180 11.41 -11.61 -12.30
CA PHE A 180 10.92 -12.98 -12.54
C PHE A 180 10.79 -13.37 -14.02
N GLY A 181 10.97 -12.43 -14.96
CA GLY A 181 10.81 -12.68 -16.40
C GLY A 181 9.38 -13.02 -16.84
N GLU A 182 8.40 -12.92 -15.94
CA GLU A 182 6.98 -13.17 -16.20
C GLU A 182 6.11 -11.97 -15.80
N LYS A 183 5.02 -11.76 -16.54
CA LYS A 183 4.04 -10.72 -16.21
C LYS A 183 3.38 -10.97 -14.86
N HIS A 184 3.13 -9.89 -14.12
CA HIS A 184 2.31 -9.95 -12.90
C HIS A 184 0.85 -10.23 -13.25
N LYS A 185 0.48 -11.52 -13.31
CA LYS A 185 -0.82 -12.04 -13.79
C LYS A 185 -2.04 -11.44 -13.08
N ASN A 186 -1.88 -11.09 -11.80
CA ASN A 186 -2.96 -10.59 -10.94
C ASN A 186 -2.77 -9.11 -10.56
N ALA A 187 -2.03 -8.35 -11.36
CA ALA A 187 -1.81 -6.92 -11.16
C ALA A 187 -3.13 -6.14 -10.99
N HIS A 188 -3.10 -5.13 -10.13
CA HIS A 188 -4.26 -4.28 -9.80
C HIS A 188 -5.39 -4.98 -9.04
N SER A 189 -5.20 -6.24 -8.63
CA SER A 189 -6.00 -6.87 -7.58
C SER A 189 -5.29 -6.73 -6.23
N ALA A 190 -6.03 -6.36 -5.18
CA ALA A 190 -5.43 -6.11 -3.87
C ALA A 190 -4.69 -7.32 -3.27
N GLU A 191 -5.12 -8.56 -3.57
CA GLU A 191 -4.37 -9.75 -3.20
C GLU A 191 -3.14 -9.96 -4.10
N GLY A 192 -3.29 -9.83 -5.42
CA GLY A 192 -2.20 -10.05 -6.37
C GLY A 192 -1.03 -9.11 -6.11
N ASP A 193 -1.31 -7.83 -5.89
CA ASP A 193 -0.28 -6.83 -5.57
C ASP A 193 0.39 -7.12 -4.21
N CYS A 194 -0.35 -7.65 -3.21
CA CYS A 194 0.24 -8.14 -1.96
C CYS A 194 1.21 -9.31 -2.20
N ARG A 195 0.83 -10.30 -3.01
CA ARG A 195 1.68 -11.46 -3.34
C ARG A 195 2.92 -11.07 -4.14
N ALA A 196 2.79 -10.13 -5.08
CA ALA A 196 3.91 -9.60 -5.84
C ALA A 196 4.94 -8.89 -4.94
N MET A 197 4.49 -8.07 -3.98
CA MET A 197 5.37 -7.48 -2.97
C MET A 197 6.05 -8.54 -2.10
N LEU A 198 5.30 -9.54 -1.64
CA LEU A 198 5.82 -10.62 -0.79
C LEU A 198 6.94 -11.39 -1.50
N ARG A 199 6.69 -11.82 -2.74
CA ARG A 199 7.66 -12.56 -3.56
C ARG A 199 8.91 -11.73 -3.87
N LEU A 200 8.78 -10.42 -4.09
CA LEU A 200 9.92 -9.52 -4.28
C LEU A 200 10.75 -9.33 -3.00
N ILE A 201 10.12 -9.26 -1.83
CA ILE A 201 10.81 -9.19 -0.53
C ILE A 201 11.56 -10.51 -0.27
N GLN A 202 10.93 -11.66 -0.54
CA GLN A 202 11.60 -12.96 -0.42
C GLN A 202 12.77 -13.11 -1.38
N TYR A 203 12.65 -12.63 -2.63
CA TYR A 203 13.75 -12.63 -3.61
C TYR A 203 14.98 -11.86 -3.11
N LEU A 204 14.76 -10.73 -2.42
CA LEU A 204 15.84 -9.95 -1.79
C LEU A 204 16.40 -10.58 -0.51
N GLY A 205 15.67 -11.51 0.12
CA GLY A 205 16.09 -12.28 1.28
C GLY A 205 16.35 -11.43 2.54
N SER A 206 17.23 -11.92 3.42
CA SER A 206 17.54 -11.30 4.72
C SER A 206 17.88 -9.81 4.66
N PRO A 207 18.67 -9.29 3.69
CA PRO A 207 18.94 -7.86 3.56
C PRO A 207 17.68 -6.98 3.48
N ALA A 208 16.62 -7.45 2.81
CA ALA A 208 15.35 -6.73 2.78
C ALA A 208 14.60 -6.81 4.12
N ILE A 209 14.67 -7.95 4.82
CA ILE A 209 14.08 -8.09 6.16
C ILE A 209 14.76 -7.12 7.14
N ASP A 210 16.08 -7.08 7.18
CA ASP A 210 16.87 -6.17 8.03
C ASP A 210 16.59 -4.69 7.71
N TRP A 211 16.39 -4.36 6.43
CA TRP A 211 15.98 -3.02 6.01
C TRP A 211 14.59 -2.65 6.56
N LEU A 212 13.61 -3.55 6.47
CA LEU A 212 12.26 -3.35 7.02
C LEU A 212 12.29 -3.18 8.56
N GLN A 213 13.28 -3.75 9.26
CA GLN A 213 13.49 -3.57 10.70
C GLN A 213 14.04 -2.19 11.09
N SER A 214 14.57 -1.41 10.15
CA SER A 214 15.20 -0.11 10.41
C SER A 214 14.46 1.06 9.76
N HIS A 215 13.67 0.79 8.71
CA HIS A 215 12.98 1.80 7.90
C HIS A 215 11.46 1.73 8.03
N TYR A 216 10.95 1.81 9.25
CA TYR A 216 9.52 1.86 9.54
C TYR A 216 9.09 3.19 10.18
N GLN A 217 7.80 3.50 10.10
CA GLN A 217 7.15 4.62 10.79
C GLN A 217 5.96 4.13 11.62
N ASN A 218 5.57 4.88 12.65
CA ASN A 218 4.34 4.61 13.40
C ASN A 218 3.13 5.02 12.55
N PHE A 219 2.27 4.05 12.20
CA PHE A 219 1.09 4.28 11.35
C PHE A 219 0.15 5.35 11.94
N ASN A 220 0.03 5.40 13.28
CA ASN A 220 -0.87 6.33 13.95
C ASN A 220 -0.39 7.78 13.89
N SER A 221 0.91 8.00 13.67
CA SER A 221 1.52 9.32 13.52
C SER A 221 1.43 9.89 12.09
N LEU A 222 0.96 9.11 11.11
CA LEU A 222 0.83 9.56 9.73
C LEU A 222 -0.31 10.59 9.56
N ALA A 223 -0.07 11.57 8.70
CA ALA A 223 -1.10 12.48 8.24
C ALA A 223 -2.13 11.72 7.34
N PRO A 224 -3.45 11.93 7.53
CA PRO A 224 -4.45 11.36 6.64
C PRO A 224 -4.40 12.02 5.26
N MET A 225 -4.72 11.27 4.20
CA MET A 225 -4.74 11.77 2.81
C MET A 225 -5.70 12.96 2.62
N TYR A 226 -6.77 13.00 3.40
CA TYR A 226 -7.74 14.08 3.46
C TYR A 226 -8.45 14.09 4.82
N THR A 227 -9.05 15.21 5.18
CA THR A 227 -9.91 15.34 6.37
C THR A 227 -11.33 15.67 5.95
N LEU A 228 -12.33 14.96 6.49
CA LEU A 228 -13.73 15.36 6.31
C LEU A 228 -14.09 16.53 7.24
N PRO A 229 -14.92 17.50 6.80
CA PRO A 229 -15.48 18.53 7.66
C PRO A 229 -16.31 17.94 8.81
N ALA A 230 -16.31 18.60 9.98
CA ALA A 230 -17.07 18.14 11.14
C ALA A 230 -18.60 18.06 10.92
N SER A 231 -19.13 18.86 9.98
CA SER A 231 -20.53 18.79 9.54
C SER A 231 -20.89 17.47 8.84
N ASN A 232 -19.92 16.74 8.29
CA ASN A 232 -20.10 15.40 7.73
C ASN A 232 -19.99 14.29 8.79
N SER A 233 -20.49 14.56 10.01
CA SER A 233 -20.58 13.57 11.10
C SER A 233 -21.50 12.38 10.78
N SER A 234 -22.23 12.42 9.66
CA SER A 234 -23.08 11.33 9.16
C SER A 234 -22.37 9.98 9.17
N ARG A 235 -21.12 9.88 8.69
CA ARG A 235 -20.37 8.61 8.64
C ARG A 235 -20.04 7.99 10.00
N LEU A 236 -19.94 8.79 11.07
CA LEU A 236 -19.75 8.28 12.44
C LEU A 236 -21.06 7.67 13.00
N SER A 237 -22.21 8.09 12.46
CA SER A 237 -23.55 7.68 12.90
C SER A 237 -24.21 6.66 11.95
N LEU A 238 -23.55 6.24 10.87
CA LEU A 238 -24.10 5.24 9.96
C LEU A 238 -24.16 3.87 10.66
N SER A 239 -25.37 3.30 10.71
CA SER A 239 -25.57 1.95 11.21
C SER A 239 -24.78 0.94 10.38
N SER A 240 -23.90 0.19 11.05
CA SER A 240 -23.15 -0.93 10.46
C SER A 240 -24.04 -2.13 10.09
N SER A 241 -25.35 -2.06 10.30
CA SER A 241 -26.30 -3.09 9.85
C SER A 241 -26.91 -2.80 8.48
N ILE A 242 -26.68 -1.61 7.88
CA ILE A 242 -27.39 -1.14 6.69
C ILE A 242 -26.42 -0.93 5.51
N PHE A 243 -26.68 -1.60 4.39
CA PHE A 243 -25.89 -1.48 3.16
C PHE A 243 -26.13 -0.13 2.45
N PRO A 244 -25.17 0.39 1.66
CA PRO A 244 -25.31 1.66 0.95
C PRO A 244 -26.60 1.83 0.15
N TYR A 245 -27.04 0.79 -0.59
CA TYR A 245 -28.26 0.83 -1.40
C TYR A 245 -29.56 0.89 -0.58
N GLN A 246 -29.53 0.44 0.68
CA GLN A 246 -30.68 0.47 1.60
C GLN A 246 -30.85 1.85 2.26
N ARG A 247 -29.80 2.66 2.35
CA ARG A 247 -29.88 3.99 2.97
C ARG A 247 -30.74 4.96 2.13
N THR A 248 -30.63 4.88 0.80
CA THR A 248 -31.44 5.70 -0.12
C THR A 248 -32.94 5.40 0.03
N THR A 249 -33.31 4.13 0.19
CA THR A 249 -34.72 3.72 0.39
C THR A 249 -35.23 4.11 1.76
N GLN A 250 -34.43 3.97 2.82
CA GLN A 250 -34.82 4.44 4.17
C GLN A 250 -35.04 5.96 4.20
N SER A 251 -34.14 6.76 3.63
CA SER A 251 -34.31 8.23 3.57
C SER A 251 -35.58 8.67 2.82
N TYR A 252 -36.04 7.87 1.85
CA TYR A 252 -37.29 8.12 1.13
C TYR A 252 -38.54 7.67 1.91
N LEU A 253 -38.41 6.70 2.81
CA LEU A 253 -39.49 6.28 3.71
C LEU A 253 -39.64 7.23 4.89
N ASP A 254 -38.54 7.61 5.55
CA ASP A 254 -38.55 8.51 6.71
C ASP A 254 -39.14 9.89 6.31
N SER A 255 -38.70 10.46 5.19
CA SER A 255 -39.26 11.69 4.62
C SER A 255 -40.72 11.57 4.15
N ARG A 256 -41.25 10.35 4.01
CA ARG A 256 -42.68 10.12 3.76
C ARG A 256 -43.49 10.08 5.06
N VAL A 257 -42.93 9.54 6.14
CA VAL A 257 -43.56 9.51 7.46
C VAL A 257 -43.72 10.92 8.00
N ASP A 258 -42.67 11.75 7.97
CA ASP A 258 -42.72 13.16 8.44
C ASP A 258 -43.83 13.97 7.74
N ASN A 259 -43.99 13.77 6.42
CA ASN A 259 -45.04 14.40 5.61
C ASN A 259 -46.46 13.84 5.86
N THR A 260 -46.61 12.69 6.52
CA THR A 260 -47.93 12.18 6.93
C THR A 260 -48.35 12.69 8.32
N THR A 261 -47.40 12.95 9.22
CA THR A 261 -47.70 13.56 10.53
C THR A 261 -48.22 14.99 10.45
N SER A 262 -47.88 15.76 9.41
CA SER A 262 -48.39 17.13 9.25
C SER A 262 -49.81 17.23 8.67
N LEU A 263 -50.46 16.12 8.31
CA LEU A 263 -51.79 16.13 7.68
C LEU A 263 -52.94 15.72 8.62
N PHE A 264 -52.63 15.33 9.87
CA PHE A 264 -53.63 14.85 10.84
C PHE A 264 -53.94 15.85 11.97
N ASP A 265 -53.15 16.91 12.15
CA ASP A 265 -53.40 17.95 13.17
C ASP A 265 -54.43 19.02 12.74
N ASP A 266 -54.75 19.14 11.45
CA ASP A 266 -55.66 20.16 10.88
C ASP A 266 -57.14 19.70 10.75
N LEU A 267 -57.54 18.56 11.35
CA LEU A 267 -58.89 17.97 11.19
C LEU A 267 -59.66 17.71 12.50
N GLN A 268 -59.37 18.44 13.58
CA GLN A 268 -60.25 18.52 14.75
C GLN A 268 -60.43 19.96 15.25
N LEU A 269 -61.39 20.69 14.67
CA LEU A 269 -62.08 21.84 15.29
C LEU A 269 -63.33 22.26 14.47
N GLU A 270 -64.41 21.47 14.60
CA GLU A 270 -65.82 21.91 14.47
C GLU A 270 -66.63 21.30 15.63
#